data_AF-A0A1H7RBK1-F1
#
_entry.id   AF-A0A1H7RBK1-F1
#
_cell.length_a   1.000
_cell.length_b   1.000
_cell.length_c   1.000
_cell.angle_alpha   90.00
_cell.angle_beta   90.00
_cell.angle_gamma   90.00
#
_symmetry.space_group_name_H-M   'P 1'
#
loop_
_entity.id
_entity.type
_entity.pdbx_description
1 polymer ?
#
loop_
_entity_poly.entity_id
_entity_poly.type
_entity_poly.pdbx_seq_one_letter_code
_entity_poly.pdbx_strand_id
1 'polypeptide(L)'
;MVSESRARFGRFVTERRRALNLTQDEVRAAGGPSDAAQTRAENGTGPEPSQRTLRRLDIGLNWAEGSAARTLLGGVPTPLEAEPDRASVRPRDATEFGPDSVAVPVEMIADLLTPHATLNSFRGRWADVTEEEFDRATDALNAAISRIIGVYVTDLLERNGGPGVPVPALIEFAFGHHLDEPVGDDPADAEERLYRRWLAGRPIDAGAALESRFRRRWQARRGADA
;
A
#
# COMPACT_ATOMS: atom_id res chain seq x y z
N MET A 1 40.30 9.12 7.71
CA MET A 1 38.96 9.63 7.38
C MET A 1 38.33 8.67 6.39
N VAL A 2 37.12 8.17 6.65
CA VAL A 2 36.36 7.36 5.68
C VAL A 2 35.83 8.32 4.62
N SER A 3 36.07 8.04 3.33
CA SER A 3 35.50 8.88 2.27
C SER A 3 33.98 8.70 2.20
N GLU A 4 33.25 9.73 1.82
CA GLU A 4 31.79 9.71 1.73
C GLU A 4 31.28 8.54 0.85
N SER A 5 31.97 8.27 -0.26
CA SER A 5 31.70 7.12 -1.14
C SER A 5 31.89 5.78 -0.45
N ARG A 6 32.90 5.64 0.43
CA ARG A 6 33.17 4.40 1.17
C ARG A 6 32.14 4.16 2.27
N ALA A 7 31.73 5.20 2.98
CA ALA A 7 30.64 5.11 3.96
C ALA A 7 29.32 4.73 3.28
N ARG A 8 29.02 5.33 2.12
CA ARG A 8 27.85 5.00 1.31
C ARG A 8 27.88 3.55 0.81
N PHE A 9 29.01 3.10 0.27
CA PHE A 9 29.19 1.71 -0.15
C PHE A 9 28.96 0.74 1.02
N GLY A 10 29.51 1.03 2.20
CA GLY A 10 29.31 0.21 3.39
C GLY A 10 27.85 0.07 3.80
N ARG A 11 27.06 1.17 3.74
CA ARG A 11 25.61 1.12 4.00
C ARG A 11 24.89 0.15 3.07
N PHE A 12 25.14 0.20 1.75
CA PHE A 12 24.50 -0.73 0.80
C PHE A 12 24.84 -2.19 1.08
N VAL A 13 26.09 -2.47 1.44
CA VAL A 13 26.55 -3.83 1.79
C VAL A 13 25.83 -4.31 3.06
N THR A 14 25.77 -3.49 4.11
CA THR A 14 25.09 -3.84 5.38
C THR A 14 23.58 -3.97 5.20
N GLU A 15 22.93 -3.04 4.50
CA GLU A 15 21.49 -3.06 4.25
C GLU A 15 21.08 -4.30 3.46
N ARG A 16 21.83 -4.65 2.41
CA ARG A 16 21.54 -5.85 1.62
C ARG A 16 21.70 -7.12 2.45
N ARG A 17 22.78 -7.24 3.22
CA ARG A 17 23.00 -8.41 4.09
C ARG A 17 21.85 -8.58 5.09
N ARG A 18 21.39 -7.48 5.70
CA ARG A 18 20.23 -7.48 6.62
C ARG A 18 18.92 -7.80 5.91
N ALA A 19 18.70 -7.28 4.69
CA ALA A 19 17.51 -7.59 3.90
C ALA A 19 17.41 -9.07 3.52
N LEU A 20 18.55 -9.73 3.31
CA LEU A 20 18.62 -11.18 3.09
C LEU A 20 18.57 -11.99 4.39
N ASN A 21 18.51 -11.32 5.56
CA ASN A 21 18.59 -11.92 6.89
C ASN A 21 19.84 -12.81 7.09
N LEU A 22 20.98 -12.39 6.54
CA LEU A 22 22.23 -13.15 6.61
C LEU A 22 23.19 -12.58 7.67
N THR A 23 23.85 -13.47 8.39
CA THR A 23 25.09 -13.20 9.13
C THR A 23 26.27 -13.09 8.17
N GLN A 24 27.40 -12.53 8.63
CA GLN A 24 28.61 -12.45 7.79
C GLN A 24 29.17 -13.84 7.44
N ASP A 25 29.04 -14.79 8.36
CA ASP A 25 29.44 -16.18 8.15
C ASP A 25 28.57 -16.83 7.06
N GLU A 26 27.27 -16.55 7.04
CA GLU A 26 26.36 -17.03 5.99
C GLU A 26 26.63 -16.36 4.64
N VAL A 27 26.96 -15.06 4.60
CA VAL A 27 27.41 -14.39 3.37
C VAL A 27 28.68 -15.05 2.83
N ARG A 28 29.62 -15.42 3.71
CA ARG A 28 30.83 -16.15 3.33
C ARG A 28 30.51 -17.55 2.81
N ALA A 29 29.61 -18.27 3.48
CA ALA A 29 29.15 -19.58 3.06
C ALA A 29 28.46 -19.53 1.68
N ALA A 30 27.76 -18.43 1.38
CA ALA A 30 27.15 -18.15 0.08
C ALA A 30 28.15 -17.72 -1.00
N GLY A 31 29.47 -17.78 -0.77
CA GLY A 31 30.51 -17.39 -1.74
C GLY A 31 31.04 -15.96 -1.57
N GLY A 32 30.51 -15.22 -0.59
CA GLY A 32 30.96 -13.90 -0.17
C GLY A 32 32.41 -13.83 0.30
N PRO A 33 33.00 -12.63 0.47
CA PRO A 33 34.38 -12.47 0.89
C PRO A 33 34.59 -12.90 2.36
N SER A 34 35.83 -12.90 2.84
CA SER A 34 36.10 -13.21 4.26
C SER A 34 35.47 -12.21 5.21
N ASP A 35 35.22 -12.61 6.45
CA ASP A 35 34.47 -11.82 7.44
C ASP A 35 35.19 -10.50 7.77
N ALA A 36 36.53 -10.53 7.79
CA ALA A 36 37.37 -9.33 7.90
C ALA A 36 37.26 -8.39 6.67
N ALA A 37 37.06 -8.94 5.47
CA ALA A 37 36.83 -8.15 4.26
C ALA A 37 35.39 -7.60 4.21
N GLN A 38 34.40 -8.37 4.67
CA GLN A 38 33.02 -7.91 4.83
C GLN A 38 32.95 -6.77 5.86
N THR A 39 33.54 -6.94 7.04
CA THR A 39 33.60 -5.91 8.09
C THR A 39 34.23 -4.61 7.59
N ARG A 40 35.31 -4.68 6.81
CA ARG A 40 35.92 -3.50 6.19
C ARG A 40 35.04 -2.87 5.11
N ALA A 41 34.34 -3.67 4.32
CA ALA A 41 33.40 -3.18 3.34
C ALA A 41 32.22 -2.45 4.00
N GLU A 42 31.55 -3.10 4.96
CA GLU A 42 30.40 -2.58 5.72
C GLU A 42 30.74 -1.30 6.49
N ASN A 43 31.89 -1.24 7.15
CA ASN A 43 32.31 -0.06 7.89
C ASN A 43 32.95 1.03 6.99
N GLY A 44 33.16 0.77 5.71
CA GLY A 44 33.87 1.67 4.81
C GLY A 44 35.35 1.91 5.18
N THR A 45 35.97 1.00 5.94
CA THR A 45 37.32 1.16 6.50
C THR A 45 38.39 0.37 5.75
N GLY A 46 39.65 0.80 5.89
CA GLY A 46 40.80 0.16 5.27
C GLY A 46 40.93 0.42 3.76
N PRO A 47 41.85 -0.32 3.09
CA PRO A 47 42.10 -0.17 1.66
C PRO A 47 40.86 -0.41 0.81
N GLU A 48 40.87 0.12 -0.41
CA GLU A 48 39.80 -0.10 -1.37
C GLU A 48 39.62 -1.61 -1.65
N PRO A 49 38.37 -2.12 -1.69
CA PRO A 49 38.15 -3.53 -1.95
C PRO A 49 38.69 -3.93 -3.31
N SER A 50 39.47 -5.01 -3.37
CA SER A 50 39.97 -5.54 -4.64
C SER A 50 38.81 -5.95 -5.56
N GLN A 51 39.05 -6.00 -6.87
CA GLN A 51 38.08 -6.52 -7.84
C GLN A 51 37.58 -7.93 -7.48
N ARG A 52 38.46 -8.78 -6.92
CA ARG A 52 38.10 -10.10 -6.41
C ARG A 52 37.12 -10.02 -5.23
N THR A 53 37.33 -9.07 -4.33
CA THR A 53 36.43 -8.82 -3.19
C THR A 53 35.07 -8.33 -3.66
N LEU A 54 35.04 -7.41 -4.63
CA LEU A 54 33.80 -6.87 -5.20
C LEU A 54 32.99 -7.98 -5.89
N ARG A 55 33.62 -8.81 -6.73
CA ARG A 55 32.95 -9.98 -7.34
C ARG A 55 32.39 -10.95 -6.31
N ARG A 56 33.11 -11.19 -5.21
CA ARG A 56 32.60 -12.05 -4.13
C ARG A 56 31.44 -11.41 -3.38
N LEU A 57 31.44 -10.09 -3.20
CA LEU A 57 30.28 -9.38 -2.65
C LEU A 57 29.06 -9.54 -3.57
N ASP A 58 29.24 -9.46 -4.89
CA ASP A 58 28.15 -9.72 -5.83
C ASP A 58 27.54 -11.11 -5.61
N ILE A 59 28.38 -12.13 -5.48
CA ILE A 59 27.94 -13.51 -5.23
C ILE A 59 27.25 -13.64 -3.85
N GLY A 60 27.93 -13.26 -2.77
CA GLY A 60 27.44 -13.50 -1.41
C GLY A 60 26.24 -12.66 -0.99
N LEU A 61 26.00 -11.53 -1.67
CA LEU A 61 24.85 -10.65 -1.43
C LEU A 61 23.76 -10.77 -2.51
N ASN A 62 23.89 -11.77 -3.38
CA ASN A 62 22.98 -12.04 -4.48
C ASN A 62 22.70 -10.76 -5.29
N TRP A 63 23.77 -10.12 -5.78
CA TRP A 63 23.75 -9.01 -6.71
C TRP A 63 24.29 -9.42 -8.08
N ALA A 64 23.86 -8.69 -9.12
CA ALA A 64 24.30 -8.88 -10.49
C ALA A 64 25.79 -8.59 -10.58
N GLU A 65 26.50 -9.33 -11.45
CA GLU A 65 27.93 -9.16 -11.62
C GLU A 65 28.29 -7.68 -11.88
N GLY A 66 29.24 -7.15 -11.10
CA GLY A 66 29.71 -5.77 -11.19
C GLY A 66 28.89 -4.76 -10.39
N SER A 67 27.84 -5.17 -9.69
CA SER A 67 27.01 -4.28 -8.85
C SER A 67 27.80 -3.64 -7.71
N ALA A 68 28.64 -4.42 -7.03
CA ALA A 68 29.49 -3.92 -5.95
C ALA A 68 30.48 -2.87 -6.46
N ALA A 69 31.11 -3.10 -7.61
CA ALA A 69 32.04 -2.15 -8.22
C ALA A 69 31.33 -0.84 -8.61
N ARG A 70 30.15 -0.94 -9.23
CA ARG A 70 29.33 0.23 -9.59
C ARG A 70 28.90 1.03 -8.37
N THR A 71 28.54 0.34 -7.29
CA THR A 71 28.09 0.96 -6.04
C THR A 71 29.23 1.72 -5.35
N LEU A 72 30.44 1.17 -5.37
CA LEU A 72 31.64 1.82 -4.84
C LEU A 72 31.94 3.14 -5.59
N LEU A 73 31.66 3.19 -6.89
CA LEU A 73 31.82 4.37 -7.75
C LEU A 73 30.63 5.36 -7.66
N GLY A 74 29.68 5.15 -6.75
CA GLY A 74 28.55 6.07 -6.54
C GLY A 74 27.22 5.61 -7.16
N GLY A 75 27.18 4.48 -7.86
CA GLY A 75 25.95 3.88 -8.37
C GLY A 75 25.12 3.14 -7.30
N VAL A 76 24.11 2.40 -7.73
CA VAL A 76 23.22 1.57 -6.88
C VAL A 76 23.37 0.10 -7.30
N PRO A 77 23.39 -0.86 -6.36
CA PRO A 77 23.55 -2.28 -6.70
C PRO A 77 22.26 -2.89 -7.28
N THR A 78 22.38 -3.98 -8.04
CA THR A 78 21.26 -4.69 -8.66
C THR A 78 21.11 -6.09 -8.07
N PRO A 79 20.07 -6.39 -7.24
CA PRO A 79 19.74 -7.75 -6.78
C PRO A 79 19.47 -8.80 -7.89
N LEU A 80 19.78 -10.08 -7.65
CA LEU A 80 19.64 -11.21 -8.59
C LEU A 80 18.53 -12.23 -8.26
N GLU A 81 17.60 -11.91 -7.35
CA GLU A 81 16.46 -12.82 -7.08
C GLU A 81 15.79 -13.26 -8.39
N ALA A 82 15.58 -14.57 -8.54
CA ALA A 82 15.16 -15.21 -9.79
C ALA A 82 13.86 -14.59 -10.33
N GLU A 83 13.97 -13.88 -11.45
CA GLU A 83 12.89 -13.19 -12.14
C GLU A 83 12.11 -14.16 -13.04
N PRO A 84 10.79 -13.94 -13.15
CA PRO A 84 10.29 -13.43 -14.42
C PRO A 84 9.99 -11.94 -14.27
N ASP A 85 10.70 -11.16 -15.07
CA ASP A 85 10.44 -9.80 -15.55
C ASP A 85 9.66 -8.83 -14.63
N ARG A 86 10.40 -7.89 -14.01
CA ARG A 86 9.92 -6.61 -13.50
C ARG A 86 10.79 -5.46 -13.99
N ALA A 87 10.75 -5.21 -15.30
CA ALA A 87 10.58 -3.82 -15.70
C ALA A 87 9.31 -3.27 -14.98
N SER A 88 9.44 -2.17 -14.22
CA SER A 88 8.31 -1.35 -13.72
C SER A 88 7.33 -1.94 -12.68
N VAL A 89 7.79 -2.57 -11.60
CA VAL A 89 6.87 -2.94 -10.50
C VAL A 89 7.46 -2.54 -9.14
N ARG A 90 7.07 -1.35 -8.66
CA ARG A 90 7.05 -1.01 -7.21
C ARG A 90 6.49 -2.22 -6.45
N PRO A 91 6.90 -2.51 -5.19
CA PRO A 91 6.37 -3.65 -4.46
C PRO A 91 4.83 -3.64 -4.50
N ARG A 92 4.21 -4.57 -5.26
CA ARG A 92 2.75 -4.75 -5.32
C ARG A 92 2.17 -5.25 -3.99
N ASP A 93 3.03 -5.56 -3.01
CA ASP A 93 2.66 -6.07 -1.69
C ASP A 93 2.88 -5.06 -0.55
N ALA A 94 3.43 -3.88 -0.82
CA ALA A 94 3.25 -2.79 0.13
C ALA A 94 1.83 -2.28 -0.10
N THR A 95 0.88 -2.74 0.72
CA THR A 95 -0.42 -2.07 0.80
C THR A 95 -0.13 -0.58 0.95
N GLU A 96 -0.52 0.21 -0.05
CA GLU A 96 -0.49 1.66 0.08
C GLU A 96 -1.63 2.01 1.02
N PHE A 97 -1.31 2.00 2.32
CA PHE A 97 -2.23 2.49 3.33
C PHE A 97 -2.62 3.91 2.95
N GLY A 98 -3.94 4.14 3.03
CA GLY A 98 -4.64 5.23 2.38
C GLY A 98 -4.07 6.61 2.68
N PRO A 99 -4.53 7.61 1.94
CA PRO A 99 -4.02 8.96 2.10
C PRO A 99 -4.23 9.43 3.54
N ASP A 100 -3.30 10.25 4.05
CA ASP A 100 -3.41 10.88 5.37
C ASP A 100 -4.72 11.70 5.52
N SER A 101 -5.38 12.03 4.40
CA SER A 101 -6.68 12.69 4.36
C SER A 101 -7.43 12.41 3.04
N VAL A 102 -8.76 12.48 3.08
CA VAL A 102 -9.61 12.53 1.88
C VAL A 102 -10.46 13.79 1.90
N ALA A 103 -10.70 14.36 0.72
CA ALA A 103 -11.59 15.51 0.59
C ALA A 103 -13.04 15.03 0.73
N VAL A 104 -13.72 15.50 1.77
CA VAL A 104 -15.14 15.22 2.03
C VAL A 104 -15.95 16.50 1.76
N PRO A 105 -17.02 16.44 0.96
CA PRO A 105 -17.90 17.59 0.74
C PRO A 105 -18.54 18.05 2.07
N VAL A 106 -18.68 19.35 2.26
CA VAL A 106 -19.22 19.92 3.52
C VAL A 106 -20.66 19.46 3.77
N GLU A 107 -21.42 19.19 2.71
CA GLU A 107 -22.79 18.70 2.76
C GLU A 107 -22.85 17.33 3.43
N MET A 108 -21.86 16.47 3.16
CA MET A 108 -21.78 15.14 3.76
C MET A 108 -21.46 15.20 5.26
N ILE A 109 -20.72 16.23 5.70
CA ILE A 109 -20.50 16.51 7.12
C ILE A 109 -21.77 17.09 7.76
N ALA A 110 -22.47 17.98 7.06
CA ALA A 110 -23.73 18.56 7.53
C ALA A 110 -24.81 17.49 7.74
N ASP A 111 -24.86 16.47 6.87
CA ASP A 111 -25.78 15.33 6.99
C ASP A 111 -25.63 14.53 8.29
N LEU A 112 -24.46 14.57 8.94
CA LEU A 112 -24.25 13.94 10.26
C LEU A 112 -24.95 14.71 11.39
N LEU A 113 -25.10 16.03 11.25
CA LEU A 113 -25.54 16.90 12.34
C LEU A 113 -26.98 16.63 12.75
N THR A 114 -27.86 16.37 11.79
CA THR A 114 -29.28 16.11 12.03
C THR A 114 -29.52 14.83 12.83
N PRO A 115 -29.09 13.63 12.38
CA PRO A 115 -29.31 12.41 13.15
C PRO A 115 -28.58 12.42 14.50
N HIS A 116 -27.40 13.06 14.58
CA HIS A 116 -26.70 13.28 15.84
C HIS A 116 -27.51 14.17 16.81
N ALA A 117 -28.10 15.26 16.34
CA ALA A 117 -28.96 16.11 17.15
C ALA A 117 -30.23 15.38 17.60
N THR A 118 -30.83 14.58 16.72
CA THR A 118 -32.00 13.74 17.03
C THR A 118 -31.68 12.75 18.15
N LEU A 119 -30.60 11.99 18.03
CA LEU A 119 -30.17 11.04 19.06
C LEU A 119 -29.87 11.73 20.40
N ASN A 120 -29.23 12.90 20.36
CA ASN A 120 -29.00 13.68 21.58
C ASN A 120 -30.29 14.19 22.21
N SER A 121 -31.31 14.50 21.41
CA SER A 121 -32.61 14.97 21.91
C SER A 121 -33.38 13.92 22.71
N PHE A 122 -33.04 12.63 22.54
CA PHE A 122 -33.61 11.54 23.33
C PHE A 122 -33.17 11.58 24.79
N ARG A 123 -32.03 12.22 25.08
CA ARG A 123 -31.56 12.45 26.45
C ARG A 123 -32.59 13.31 27.19
N GLY A 124 -33.21 12.72 28.22
CA GLY A 124 -34.21 13.40 29.05
C GLY A 124 -35.67 13.10 28.68
N ARG A 125 -35.91 12.37 27.58
CA ARG A 125 -37.25 11.91 27.19
C ARG A 125 -37.28 10.43 26.76
N TRP A 126 -36.32 9.64 27.23
CA TRP A 126 -36.18 8.23 26.84
C TRP A 126 -37.47 7.41 27.05
N ALA A 127 -38.26 7.75 28.06
CA ALA A 127 -39.54 7.10 28.33
C ALA A 127 -40.59 7.32 27.23
N ASP A 128 -40.46 8.39 26.45
CA ASP A 128 -41.38 8.79 25.37
C ASP A 128 -40.85 8.41 23.98
N VAL A 129 -39.61 7.92 23.88
CA VAL A 129 -38.98 7.57 22.60
C VAL A 129 -39.44 6.18 22.18
N THR A 130 -40.01 6.10 20.98
CA THR A 130 -40.41 4.83 20.40
C THR A 130 -39.22 4.09 19.78
N GLU A 131 -39.29 2.76 19.70
CA GLU A 131 -38.28 1.94 19.01
C GLU A 131 -38.09 2.39 17.56
N GLU A 132 -39.19 2.68 16.85
CA GLU A 132 -39.15 3.16 15.46
C GLU A 132 -38.45 4.53 15.32
N GLU A 133 -38.64 5.46 16.25
CA GLU A 133 -37.92 6.74 16.24
C GLU A 133 -36.44 6.57 16.51
N PHE A 134 -36.08 5.67 17.43
CA PHE A 134 -34.70 5.36 17.75
C PHE A 134 -33.97 4.71 16.57
N ASP A 135 -34.59 3.70 15.97
CA ASP A 135 -34.05 3.00 14.81
C ASP A 135 -33.88 3.95 13.63
N ARG A 136 -34.90 4.76 13.32
CA ARG A 136 -34.82 5.74 12.23
C ARG A 136 -33.68 6.75 12.41
N ALA A 137 -33.45 7.23 13.63
CA ALA A 137 -32.36 8.16 13.92
C ALA A 137 -30.98 7.47 13.83
N THR A 138 -30.88 6.22 14.27
CA THR A 138 -29.67 5.40 14.21
C THR A 138 -29.34 5.02 12.76
N ASP A 139 -30.32 4.61 11.97
CA ASP A 139 -30.17 4.28 10.55
C ASP A 139 -29.76 5.51 9.75
N ALA A 140 -30.34 6.68 10.03
CA ALA A 140 -29.93 7.93 9.40
C ALA A 140 -28.48 8.30 9.73
N LEU A 141 -28.03 8.09 10.97
CA LEU A 141 -26.63 8.29 11.36
C LEU A 141 -25.70 7.30 10.64
N ASN A 142 -26.05 6.02 10.65
CA ASN A 142 -25.28 4.96 9.99
C ASN A 142 -25.16 5.23 8.50
N ALA A 143 -26.24 5.62 7.82
CA ALA A 143 -26.22 5.96 6.40
C ALA A 143 -25.29 7.14 6.10
N ALA A 144 -25.30 8.19 6.94
CA ALA A 144 -24.42 9.34 6.77
C ALA A 144 -22.94 8.96 7.00
N ILE A 145 -22.63 8.16 8.02
CA ILE A 145 -21.27 7.64 8.27
C ILE A 145 -20.80 6.76 7.12
N SER A 146 -21.65 5.86 6.62
CA SER A 146 -21.35 4.97 5.49
C SER A 146 -21.00 5.76 4.23
N ARG A 147 -21.66 6.88 3.93
CA ARG A 147 -21.28 7.75 2.81
C ARG A 147 -19.87 8.32 2.94
N ILE A 148 -19.47 8.75 4.14
CA ILE A 148 -18.13 9.29 4.41
C ILE A 148 -17.08 8.19 4.30
N ILE A 149 -17.32 7.03 4.91
CA ILE A 149 -16.43 5.87 4.83
C ILE A 149 -16.26 5.46 3.36
N GLY A 150 -17.34 5.48 2.57
CA GLY A 150 -17.33 5.16 1.15
C GLY A 150 -16.35 6.02 0.34
N VAL A 151 -16.14 7.30 0.68
CA VAL A 151 -15.14 8.15 0.01
C VAL A 151 -13.73 7.63 0.27
N TYR A 152 -13.42 7.32 1.52
CA TYR A 152 -12.12 6.80 1.92
C TYR A 152 -11.84 5.41 1.31
N VAL A 153 -12.83 4.51 1.38
CA VAL A 153 -12.73 3.16 0.82
C VAL A 153 -12.54 3.20 -0.70
N THR A 154 -13.23 4.10 -1.41
CA THR A 154 -13.02 4.26 -2.85
C THR A 154 -11.57 4.64 -3.17
N ASP A 155 -11.01 5.66 -2.51
CA ASP A 155 -9.63 6.08 -2.76
C ASP A 155 -8.62 4.97 -2.42
N LEU A 156 -8.83 4.29 -1.29
CA LEU A 156 -8.00 3.16 -0.87
C LEU A 156 -8.03 2.00 -1.87
N LEU A 157 -9.20 1.67 -2.43
CA LEU A 157 -9.36 0.63 -3.45
C LEU A 157 -8.84 1.06 -4.83
N GLU A 158 -8.90 2.34 -5.18
CA GLU A 158 -8.32 2.84 -6.43
C GLU A 158 -6.79 2.66 -6.45
N ARG A 159 -6.13 2.81 -5.29
CA ARG A 159 -4.68 2.57 -5.11
C ARG A 159 -4.33 1.08 -5.09
N ASN A 160 -5.08 0.29 -4.33
CA ASN A 160 -4.71 -1.07 -3.97
C ASN A 160 -5.43 -2.17 -4.76
N GLY A 161 -6.51 -1.86 -5.44
CA GLY A 161 -7.36 -2.82 -6.14
C GLY A 161 -7.43 -2.60 -7.65
N GLY A 162 -8.54 -3.08 -8.22
CA GLY A 162 -8.84 -3.05 -9.65
C GLY A 162 -8.86 -4.45 -10.28
N PRO A 163 -9.23 -4.52 -11.57
CA PRO A 163 -9.42 -5.79 -12.26
C PRO A 163 -8.13 -6.62 -12.30
N GLY A 164 -8.20 -7.84 -11.77
CA GLY A 164 -7.08 -8.78 -11.70
C GLY A 164 -6.10 -8.52 -10.56
N VAL A 165 -6.37 -7.55 -9.67
CA VAL A 165 -5.56 -7.25 -8.49
C VAL A 165 -6.33 -7.68 -7.24
N PRO A 166 -5.85 -8.65 -6.46
CA PRO A 166 -6.50 -9.04 -5.22
C PRO A 166 -6.39 -7.90 -4.19
N VAL A 167 -7.50 -7.61 -3.52
CA VAL A 167 -7.53 -6.61 -2.44
C VAL A 167 -6.72 -7.13 -1.25
N PRO A 168 -5.87 -6.29 -0.62
CA PRO A 168 -5.16 -6.64 0.61
C PRO A 168 -6.09 -7.13 1.73
N ALA A 169 -5.68 -8.18 2.45
CA ALA A 169 -6.49 -8.84 3.48
C ALA A 169 -6.96 -7.90 4.61
N LEU A 170 -6.17 -6.88 4.97
CA LEU A 170 -6.56 -5.90 5.98
C LEU A 170 -7.70 -4.99 5.50
N ILE A 171 -7.74 -4.65 4.21
CA ILE A 171 -8.82 -3.87 3.62
C ILE A 171 -10.11 -4.71 3.58
N GLU A 172 -9.99 -5.98 3.18
CA GLU A 172 -11.12 -6.92 3.23
C GLU A 172 -11.65 -7.13 4.66
N PHE A 173 -10.75 -7.28 5.64
CA PHE A 173 -11.13 -7.41 7.04
C PHE A 173 -11.83 -6.14 7.58
N ALA A 174 -11.31 -4.95 7.26
CA ALA A 174 -11.84 -3.69 7.79
C ALA A 174 -13.14 -3.24 7.10
N PHE A 175 -13.27 -3.46 5.79
CA PHE A 175 -14.32 -2.86 4.96
C PHE A 175 -15.17 -3.85 4.19
N GLY A 176 -14.91 -5.17 4.29
CA GLY A 176 -15.65 -6.19 3.55
C GLY A 176 -17.17 -6.11 3.76
N HIS A 177 -17.62 -5.87 4.99
CA HIS A 177 -19.05 -5.71 5.28
C HIS A 177 -19.68 -4.52 4.54
N HIS A 178 -18.96 -3.40 4.47
CA HIS A 178 -19.42 -2.20 3.76
C HIS A 178 -19.49 -2.44 2.24
N LEU A 179 -18.61 -3.28 1.69
CA LEU A 179 -18.64 -3.66 0.28
C LEU A 179 -19.82 -4.59 -0.07
N ASP A 180 -20.28 -5.38 0.91
CA ASP A 180 -21.41 -6.31 0.76
C ASP A 180 -22.78 -5.67 0.96
N GLU A 181 -22.84 -4.45 1.52
CA GLU A 181 -24.10 -3.74 1.73
C GLU A 181 -24.90 -3.61 0.42
N PRO A 182 -26.22 -3.85 0.44
CA PRO A 182 -27.08 -3.66 -0.72
C PRO A 182 -26.90 -2.28 -1.36
N VAL A 183 -27.12 -2.24 -2.67
CA VAL A 183 -27.16 -0.98 -3.41
C VAL A 183 -28.44 -0.26 -3.01
N GLY A 184 -28.33 1.00 -2.56
CA GLY A 184 -29.49 1.81 -2.19
C GLY A 184 -30.25 2.36 -3.40
N ASP A 185 -31.34 3.07 -3.14
CA ASP A 185 -32.23 3.61 -4.19
C ASP A 185 -31.68 4.85 -4.89
N ASP A 186 -30.72 5.55 -4.30
CA ASP A 186 -30.07 6.72 -4.92
C ASP A 186 -29.15 6.26 -6.07
N PRO A 187 -29.43 6.64 -7.33
CA PRO A 187 -28.64 6.21 -8.48
C PRO A 187 -27.15 6.62 -8.41
N ALA A 188 -26.84 7.75 -7.78
CA ALA A 188 -25.45 8.21 -7.66
C ALA A 188 -24.66 7.37 -6.64
N ASP A 189 -25.25 7.13 -5.46
CA ASP A 189 -24.67 6.23 -4.46
C ASP A 189 -24.59 4.79 -4.98
N ALA A 190 -25.61 4.37 -5.74
CA ALA A 190 -25.67 3.06 -6.34
C ALA A 190 -24.49 2.78 -7.28
N GLU A 191 -24.17 3.74 -8.15
CA GLU A 191 -23.03 3.62 -9.06
C GLU A 191 -21.70 3.56 -8.28
N GLU A 192 -21.52 4.40 -7.26
CA GLU A 192 -20.30 4.38 -6.43
C GLU A 192 -20.12 3.06 -5.67
N ARG A 193 -21.20 2.46 -5.14
CA ARG A 193 -21.16 1.13 -4.50
C ARG A 193 -20.75 0.05 -5.50
N LEU A 194 -21.34 0.05 -6.71
CA LEU A 194 -20.97 -0.88 -7.78
C LEU A 194 -19.51 -0.69 -8.19
N TYR A 195 -19.02 0.54 -8.25
CA TYR A 195 -17.63 0.83 -8.56
C TYR A 195 -16.66 0.30 -7.49
N ARG A 196 -16.97 0.46 -6.20
CA ARG A 196 -16.15 -0.12 -5.11
C ARG A 196 -16.11 -1.64 -5.18
N ARG A 197 -17.25 -2.28 -5.42
CA ARG A 197 -17.34 -3.74 -5.62
C ARG A 197 -16.50 -4.20 -6.81
N TRP A 198 -16.57 -3.47 -7.92
CA TRP A 198 -15.76 -3.72 -9.10
C TRP A 198 -14.26 -3.64 -8.82
N LEU A 199 -13.82 -2.59 -8.10
CA LEU A 199 -12.42 -2.44 -7.67
C LEU A 199 -11.99 -3.57 -6.74
N ALA A 200 -12.90 -4.09 -5.92
CA ALA A 200 -12.63 -5.21 -5.03
C ALA A 200 -12.69 -6.60 -5.70
N GLY A 201 -12.99 -6.66 -7.00
CA GLY A 201 -13.14 -7.92 -7.71
C GLY A 201 -14.40 -8.71 -7.32
N ARG A 202 -15.37 -8.07 -6.66
CA ARG A 202 -16.67 -8.67 -6.34
C ARG A 202 -17.53 -8.75 -7.60
N PRO A 203 -18.37 -9.78 -7.75
CA PRO A 203 -19.29 -9.87 -8.88
C PRO A 203 -20.27 -8.70 -8.84
N ILE A 204 -20.46 -8.05 -9.99
CA ILE A 204 -21.41 -6.97 -10.18
C ILE A 204 -22.33 -7.30 -11.35
N ASP A 205 -23.59 -6.86 -11.26
CA ASP A 205 -24.50 -6.85 -12.40
C ASP A 205 -24.35 -5.53 -13.15
N ALA A 206 -23.38 -5.47 -14.05
CA ALA A 206 -23.06 -4.27 -14.82
C ALA A 206 -22.88 -4.58 -16.31
N GLY A 207 -23.50 -3.77 -17.17
CA GLY A 207 -23.28 -3.86 -18.62
C GLY A 207 -21.89 -3.37 -19.04
N ALA A 208 -21.42 -3.81 -20.22
CA ALA A 208 -20.09 -3.47 -20.76
C ALA A 208 -19.79 -1.95 -20.83
N ALA A 209 -20.82 -1.12 -21.02
CA ALA A 209 -20.68 0.33 -21.02
C ALA A 209 -20.30 0.90 -19.64
N LEU A 210 -20.88 0.35 -18.57
CA LEU A 210 -20.62 0.76 -17.19
C LEU A 210 -19.22 0.32 -16.74
N GLU A 211 -18.84 -0.93 -17.01
CA GLU A 211 -17.48 -1.41 -16.73
C GLU A 211 -16.41 -0.60 -17.49
N SER A 212 -16.70 -0.20 -18.73
CA SER A 212 -15.79 0.64 -19.51
C SER A 212 -15.60 2.03 -18.88
N ARG A 213 -16.63 2.60 -18.24
CA ARG A 213 -16.51 3.84 -17.47
C ARG A 213 -15.64 3.64 -16.22
N PHE A 214 -15.89 2.58 -15.47
CA PHE A 214 -15.11 2.24 -14.27
C PHE A 214 -13.62 2.07 -14.60
N ARG A 215 -13.31 1.34 -15.68
CA ARG A 215 -11.93 1.14 -16.13
C ARG A 215 -11.25 2.47 -16.50
N ARG A 216 -11.95 3.37 -17.20
CA ARG A 216 -11.41 4.70 -17.55
C ARG A 216 -11.12 5.54 -16.30
N ARG A 217 -12.03 5.57 -15.33
CA ARG A 217 -11.84 6.29 -14.06
C ARG A 217 -10.63 5.78 -13.29
N TRP A 218 -10.55 4.46 -13.11
CA TRP A 218 -9.44 3.81 -12.40
C TRP A 218 -8.08 4.08 -13.09
N GLN A 219 -8.00 3.93 -14.42
CA GLN A 219 -6.77 4.22 -15.17
C GLN A 219 -6.35 5.70 -15.09
N ALA A 220 -7.31 6.63 -15.17
CA ALA A 220 -7.03 8.05 -15.06
C ALA A 220 -6.43 8.39 -13.68
N ARG A 221 -6.87 7.73 -12.61
CA ARG A 221 -6.28 7.89 -11.28
C ARG A 221 -4.87 7.32 -11.17
N ARG A 222 -4.62 6.10 -11.65
CA ARG A 222 -3.26 5.53 -11.63
C ARG A 222 -2.25 6.30 -12.49
N GLY A 223 -2.72 6.92 -13.58
CA GLY A 223 -1.87 7.74 -14.45
C GLY A 223 -1.56 9.13 -13.90
N ALA A 224 -2.32 9.64 -12.92
CA ALA A 224 -2.06 10.92 -12.27
C ALA A 224 -1.02 10.81 -11.13
N ASP A 225 -0.81 9.61 -10.59
CA ASP A 225 0.15 9.32 -9.50
C ASP A 225 1.49 8.71 -10.01
N ALA A 226 1.68 8.66 -11.34
CA ALA A 226 2.87 8.13 -12.03
C ALA A 226 3.80 9.25 -12.52
#